data_AF-A0A640SUS1-F1
#
_entry.id   AF-A0A640SUS1-F1
#
_cell.length_a   1.000
_cell.length_b   1.000
_cell.length_c   1.000
_cell.angle_alpha   90.00
_cell.angle_beta   90.00
_cell.angle_gamma   90.00
#
_symmetry.space_group_name_H-M   'P 1'
#
loop_
_entity.id
_entity.type
_entity.pdbx_description
1 polymer ?
#
loop_
_entity_poly.entity_id
_entity_poly.type
_entity_poly.pdbx_seq_one_letter_code
_entity_poly.pdbx_strand_id
1 'polypeptide(L)'
;MTTDKLPPPSPADLARLKQHFDGGQAAPDTRARRAGNALFEYAYMGYVRKTVAAAPAAKPDLYDQLALMAEPEDWDGHSPEAAGSIRILRNYIRWTFERASRQEKIATSTSGTYSAFNTGLATPQQETIYGLFRRNGRTDSQQWAFVNWVEASNREFMEYFPPSLRPKFVTYTDDPADYVYDWRRELVVNLDHILNDETGNLERFPEMLRNNPYLARMALKGAVDASVDRVRRNYKAAVPSWYPTHDTVQLLLPLSLQSVDVVDLALIVSRQGEFYRGHTVLTTAMAYTNARLLARPDSDWLQPASEEEAV
;
A
#
# COMPACT_ATOMS: atom_id res chain seq x y z
N MET A 1 -12.12 60.94 1.56
CA MET A 1 -11.09 59.90 1.48
C MET A 1 -10.57 59.67 2.89
N THR A 2 -11.13 58.66 3.56
CA THR A 2 -10.73 58.25 4.92
C THR A 2 -10.84 56.74 4.92
N THR A 3 -9.69 56.07 4.92
CA THR A 3 -9.57 54.62 4.97
C THR A 3 -9.83 54.16 6.41
N ASP A 4 -10.97 53.54 6.64
CA ASP A 4 -11.33 52.94 7.91
C ASP A 4 -10.54 51.63 8.07
N LYS A 5 -9.52 51.63 8.94
CA LYS A 5 -8.77 50.42 9.29
C LYS A 5 -9.57 49.69 10.36
N LEU A 6 -10.05 48.49 10.03
CA LEU A 6 -10.64 47.57 11.01
C LEU A 6 -9.67 47.36 12.19
N PRO A 7 -10.16 47.42 13.44
CA PRO A 7 -9.33 47.20 14.61
C PRO A 7 -8.83 45.74 14.66
N PRO A 8 -7.64 45.50 15.25
CA PRO A 8 -7.11 44.16 15.41
C PRO A 8 -8.06 43.29 16.28
N PRO A 9 -8.18 41.98 15.97
CA PRO A 9 -9.13 41.10 16.65
C PRO A 9 -8.85 41.03 18.16
N SER A 10 -9.92 41.06 18.94
CA SER A 10 -9.82 41.00 20.39
C SER A 10 -9.38 39.61 20.86
N PRO A 11 -8.87 39.47 22.10
CA PRO A 11 -8.55 38.15 22.67
C PRO A 11 -9.74 37.17 22.65
N ALA A 12 -10.97 37.66 22.69
CA ALA A 12 -12.18 36.84 22.59
C ALA A 12 -12.47 36.38 21.15
N ASP A 13 -12.14 37.20 20.14
CA ASP A 13 -12.24 36.82 18.72
C ASP A 13 -11.18 35.78 18.35
N LEU A 14 -9.97 35.91 18.90
CA LEU A 14 -8.90 34.93 18.78
C LEU A 14 -9.26 33.61 19.48
N ALA A 15 -9.97 33.64 20.61
CA ALA A 15 -10.44 32.45 21.30
C ALA A 15 -11.55 31.72 20.53
N ARG A 16 -12.47 32.45 19.87
CA ARG A 16 -13.49 31.86 18.98
C ARG A 16 -12.87 31.27 17.71
N LEU A 17 -11.85 31.93 17.14
CA LEU A 17 -11.05 31.39 16.04
C LEU A 17 -10.34 30.09 16.47
N LYS A 18 -9.74 30.06 17.67
CA LYS A 18 -9.14 28.85 18.24
C LYS A 18 -10.14 27.71 18.38
N GLN A 19 -11.36 27.97 18.87
CA GLN A 19 -12.41 26.96 18.97
C GLN A 19 -12.93 26.45 17.61
N HIS A 20 -12.84 27.26 16.55
CA HIS A 20 -13.15 26.82 15.17
C HIS A 20 -12.03 25.98 14.55
N PHE A 21 -10.77 26.20 14.94
CA PHE A 21 -9.61 25.40 14.52
C PHE A 21 -9.39 24.15 15.39
N ASP A 22 -9.82 24.18 16.65
CA ASP A 22 -9.70 23.06 17.61
C ASP A 22 -10.90 22.08 17.55
N GLY A 23 -11.91 22.37 16.71
CA GLY A 23 -13.11 21.55 16.52
C GLY A 23 -12.96 20.33 15.61
N GLY A 24 -11.75 19.98 15.17
CA GLY A 24 -11.56 18.96 14.15
C GLY A 24 -10.17 18.32 14.13
N GLN A 25 -9.78 17.68 15.24
CA GLN A 25 -8.99 16.45 15.30
C GLN A 25 -8.56 16.25 16.75
N ALA A 26 -9.07 15.20 17.39
CA ALA A 26 -8.38 14.64 18.54
C ALA A 26 -6.93 14.39 18.11
N ALA A 27 -5.97 14.88 18.90
CA ALA A 27 -4.58 14.50 18.75
C ALA A 27 -4.52 12.98 18.54
N PRO A 28 -3.83 12.47 17.52
CA PRO A 28 -3.72 11.04 17.34
C PRO A 28 -3.14 10.50 18.64
N ASP A 29 -3.93 9.71 19.34
CA ASP A 29 -3.48 8.98 20.51
C ASP A 29 -2.20 8.27 20.08
N THR A 30 -1.06 8.75 20.58
CA THR A 30 0.30 8.32 20.18
C THR A 30 0.63 6.96 20.79
N ARG A 31 -0.39 6.13 20.97
CA ARG A 31 -0.37 4.72 21.31
C ARG A 31 -1.38 3.94 20.47
N ALA A 32 -1.45 4.20 19.16
CA ALA A 32 -1.64 3.09 18.25
C ALA A 32 -0.51 2.09 18.54
N ARG A 33 -0.81 1.03 19.30
CA ARG A 33 0.07 -0.13 19.47
C ARG A 33 0.69 -0.36 18.10
N ARG A 34 2.02 -0.36 17.97
CA ARG A 34 2.68 -0.93 16.79
C ARG A 34 2.10 -2.33 16.67
N ALA A 35 1.10 -2.51 15.80
CA ALA A 35 0.45 -3.79 15.64
C ALA A 35 1.58 -4.76 15.29
N GLY A 36 1.75 -5.80 16.10
CA GLY A 36 2.66 -6.87 15.75
C GLY A 36 2.25 -7.42 14.39
N ASN A 37 3.15 -8.16 13.76
CA ASN A 37 2.81 -8.77 12.49
C ASN A 37 1.76 -9.86 12.75
N ALA A 38 0.50 -9.62 12.40
CA ALA A 38 -0.62 -10.53 12.69
C ALA A 38 -0.37 -11.96 12.20
N LEU A 39 0.37 -12.14 11.10
CA LEU A 39 0.75 -13.47 10.63
C LEU A 39 1.67 -14.21 11.62
N PHE A 40 2.61 -13.50 12.25
CA PHE A 40 3.54 -14.08 13.24
C PHE A 40 2.93 -14.20 14.63
N GLU A 41 1.88 -13.44 14.93
CA GLU A 41 1.04 -13.64 16.11
C GLU A 41 0.13 -14.87 15.91
N TYR A 42 -0.39 -15.04 14.70
CA TYR A 42 -1.28 -16.13 14.33
C TYR A 42 -0.58 -17.50 14.27
N ALA A 43 0.59 -17.55 13.63
CA ALA A 43 1.27 -18.80 13.36
C ALA A 43 2.79 -18.74 13.62
N TYR A 44 3.33 -19.86 14.08
CA TYR A 44 4.76 -20.12 14.03
C TYR A 44 5.20 -20.32 12.57
N MET A 45 5.96 -19.37 12.04
CA MET A 45 6.37 -19.33 10.63
C MET A 45 7.67 -20.11 10.34
N GLY A 46 8.25 -20.80 11.32
CA GLY A 46 9.52 -21.49 11.12
C GLY A 46 10.69 -20.54 10.91
N TYR A 47 11.63 -20.93 10.04
CA TYR A 47 12.79 -20.10 9.70
C TYR A 47 12.38 -18.99 8.74
N VAL A 48 12.64 -17.74 9.15
CA VAL A 48 12.51 -16.54 8.32
C VAL A 48 13.78 -15.72 8.46
N ARG A 49 14.36 -15.30 7.33
CA ARG A 49 15.59 -14.49 7.33
C ARG A 49 15.33 -13.14 8.03
N LYS A 50 16.22 -12.76 8.97
CA LYS A 50 16.11 -11.49 9.72
C LYS A 50 16.53 -10.28 8.92
N THR A 51 17.50 -10.45 8.01
CA THR A 51 18.08 -9.36 7.22
C THR A 51 17.93 -9.67 5.74
N VAL A 52 17.47 -8.66 5.02
CA VAL A 52 17.33 -8.56 3.57
C VAL A 52 18.68 -8.67 2.82
N ALA A 53 19.81 -8.53 3.53
CA ALA A 53 21.13 -8.51 2.91
C ALA A 53 21.39 -9.77 2.07
N ALA A 54 21.58 -9.52 0.78
CA ALA A 54 21.94 -10.43 -0.30
C ALA A 54 23.32 -11.06 -0.05
N ALA A 55 23.43 -11.96 0.92
CA ALA A 55 24.53 -12.91 0.86
C ALA A 55 24.15 -13.93 -0.23
N PRO A 56 24.93 -14.10 -1.31
CA PRO A 56 24.64 -15.07 -2.39
C PRO A 56 24.57 -16.54 -1.93
N ALA A 57 24.79 -16.82 -0.64
CA ALA A 57 24.70 -18.12 0.00
C ALA A 57 23.64 -18.20 1.12
N ALA A 58 22.75 -17.21 1.25
CA ALA A 58 21.71 -17.24 2.28
C ALA A 58 20.70 -18.38 2.00
N LYS A 59 20.44 -19.21 3.01
CA LYS A 59 19.44 -20.29 2.93
C LYS A 59 18.06 -19.71 2.58
N PRO A 60 17.38 -20.20 1.52
CA PRO A 60 16.02 -19.77 1.19
C PRO A 60 15.06 -19.98 2.36
N ASP A 61 14.15 -19.04 2.57
CA ASP A 61 13.04 -19.13 3.51
C ASP A 61 11.69 -19.33 2.81
N LEU A 62 10.61 -19.34 3.58
CA LEU A 62 9.27 -19.57 3.06
C LEU A 62 8.83 -18.54 2.00
N TYR A 63 9.32 -17.30 2.05
CA TYR A 63 8.91 -16.29 1.08
C TYR A 63 9.61 -16.52 -0.27
N ASP A 64 10.83 -17.05 -0.27
CA ASP A 64 11.51 -17.45 -1.52
C ASP A 64 10.75 -18.60 -2.20
N GLN A 65 10.23 -19.54 -1.42
CA GLN A 65 9.39 -20.63 -1.93
C GLN A 65 8.09 -20.12 -2.57
N LEU A 66 7.47 -19.10 -1.95
CA LEU A 66 6.29 -18.46 -2.52
C LEU A 66 6.62 -17.72 -3.82
N ALA A 67 7.73 -16.98 -3.87
CA ALA A 67 8.18 -16.27 -5.06
C ALA A 67 8.44 -17.23 -6.23
N LEU A 68 8.93 -18.43 -5.96
CA LEU A 68 9.14 -19.48 -6.97
C LEU A 68 7.84 -20.14 -7.45
N MET A 69 6.82 -20.22 -6.59
CA MET A 69 5.51 -20.82 -6.91
C MET A 69 4.59 -19.84 -7.65
N ALA A 70 4.66 -18.56 -7.29
CA ALA A 70 3.83 -17.51 -7.86
C ALA A 70 4.24 -17.14 -9.30
N GLU A 71 3.35 -16.46 -10.01
CA GLU A 71 3.66 -15.81 -11.27
C GLU A 71 4.92 -14.92 -11.14
N PRO A 72 5.86 -14.95 -12.11
CA PRO A 72 7.10 -14.20 -12.02
C PRO A 72 6.87 -12.69 -11.93
N GLU A 73 7.44 -12.08 -10.89
CA GLU A 73 7.39 -10.64 -10.61
C GLU A 73 8.72 -10.16 -10.02
N ASP A 74 9.01 -8.87 -10.18
CA ASP A 74 10.12 -8.22 -9.48
C ASP A 74 9.73 -7.89 -8.03
N TRP A 75 10.09 -8.78 -7.11
CA TRP A 75 9.80 -8.64 -5.68
C TRP A 75 10.83 -7.80 -4.90
N ASP A 76 11.90 -7.38 -5.54
CA ASP A 76 12.99 -6.57 -4.96
C ASP A 76 12.93 -5.11 -5.41
N GLY A 77 12.27 -4.84 -6.53
CA GLY A 77 12.40 -3.59 -7.27
C GLY A 77 13.81 -3.43 -7.83
N HIS A 78 13.98 -2.58 -8.84
CA HIS A 78 15.23 -2.39 -9.60
C HIS A 78 16.44 -1.81 -8.81
N SER A 79 16.54 -2.02 -7.49
CA SER A 79 17.70 -1.64 -6.68
C SER A 79 18.66 -2.84 -6.53
N PRO A 80 19.90 -2.76 -7.04
CA PRO A 80 20.91 -3.80 -6.87
C PRO A 80 21.22 -4.12 -5.40
N GLU A 81 21.09 -3.12 -4.52
CA GLU A 81 21.34 -3.24 -3.08
C GLU A 81 20.28 -4.07 -2.35
N ALA A 82 19.12 -4.25 -2.98
CA ALA A 82 18.00 -5.00 -2.42
C ALA A 82 17.75 -6.35 -3.12
N ALA A 83 18.62 -6.77 -4.03
CA ALA A 83 18.48 -8.04 -4.72
C ALA A 83 18.37 -9.21 -3.72
N GLY A 84 17.38 -10.09 -3.86
CA GLY A 84 17.13 -11.23 -2.96
C GLY A 84 16.46 -10.89 -1.63
N SER A 85 16.00 -9.65 -1.44
CA SER A 85 15.24 -9.19 -0.27
C SER A 85 13.82 -9.75 -0.19
N ILE A 86 13.21 -9.90 -1.37
CA ILE A 86 11.79 -10.09 -1.65
C ILE A 86 10.91 -9.19 -0.76
N ARG A 87 11.36 -7.95 -0.51
CA ARG A 87 10.74 -7.03 0.46
C ARG A 87 9.30 -6.70 0.10
N ILE A 88 9.00 -6.60 -1.20
CA ILE A 88 7.66 -6.28 -1.70
C ILE A 88 6.73 -7.45 -1.39
N LEU A 89 7.17 -8.69 -1.66
CA LEU A 89 6.42 -9.91 -1.36
C LEU A 89 6.16 -10.09 0.14
N ARG A 90 7.18 -9.88 0.97
CA ARG A 90 7.05 -9.95 2.44
C ARG A 90 6.03 -8.95 2.97
N ASN A 91 6.10 -7.71 2.46
CA ASN A 91 5.12 -6.67 2.83
C ASN A 91 3.72 -7.03 2.31
N TYR A 92 3.62 -7.53 1.08
CA TYR A 92 2.37 -7.97 0.47
C TYR A 92 1.69 -9.03 1.34
N ILE A 93 2.36 -10.14 1.63
CA ILE A 93 1.78 -11.23 2.43
C ILE A 93 1.41 -10.79 3.84
N ARG A 94 2.24 -9.97 4.48
CA ARG A 94 1.92 -9.40 5.80
C ARG A 94 0.58 -8.68 5.77
N TRP A 95 0.40 -7.75 4.83
CA TRP A 95 -0.79 -6.90 4.80
C TRP A 95 -2.01 -7.60 4.22
N THR A 96 -1.83 -8.53 3.27
CA THR A 96 -2.91 -9.40 2.81
C THR A 96 -3.43 -10.28 3.94
N PHE A 97 -2.55 -10.83 4.78
CA PHE A 97 -2.95 -11.61 5.95
C PHE A 97 -3.66 -10.74 7.00
N GLU A 98 -3.11 -9.56 7.31
CA GLU A 98 -3.76 -8.56 8.19
C GLU A 98 -5.19 -8.26 7.70
N ARG A 99 -5.35 -7.99 6.39
CA ARG A 99 -6.64 -7.71 5.78
C ARG A 99 -7.58 -8.91 5.85
N ALA A 100 -7.09 -10.12 5.57
CA ALA A 100 -7.86 -11.35 5.66
C ALA A 100 -8.35 -11.61 7.09
N SER A 101 -7.50 -11.35 8.09
CA SER A 101 -7.85 -11.45 9.51
C SER A 101 -8.98 -10.48 9.87
N ARG A 102 -8.86 -9.20 9.49
CA ARG A 102 -9.89 -8.17 9.74
C ARG A 102 -11.22 -8.46 9.06
N GLN A 103 -11.19 -9.14 7.91
CA GLN A 103 -12.38 -9.51 7.15
C GLN A 103 -12.91 -10.91 7.49
N GLU A 104 -12.36 -11.58 8.50
CA GLU A 104 -12.74 -12.94 8.88
C GLU A 104 -12.61 -13.96 7.72
N LYS A 105 -11.65 -13.73 6.82
CA LYS A 105 -11.39 -14.55 5.63
C LYS A 105 -10.30 -15.58 5.83
N ILE A 106 -10.00 -15.94 7.08
CA ILE A 106 -9.10 -17.04 7.43
C ILE A 106 -9.99 -18.24 7.78
N ALA A 107 -9.86 -19.33 7.02
CA ALA A 107 -10.68 -20.51 7.24
C ALA A 107 -10.00 -21.48 8.22
N THR A 108 -10.82 -22.25 8.92
CA THR A 108 -10.41 -23.40 9.72
C THR A 108 -11.12 -24.63 9.17
N SER A 109 -10.42 -25.76 9.04
CA SER A 109 -10.99 -27.01 8.56
C SER A 109 -12.10 -27.52 9.50
N THR A 110 -13.01 -28.36 9.00
CA THR A 110 -14.09 -28.94 9.83
C THR A 110 -13.57 -29.72 11.04
N SER A 111 -12.40 -30.35 10.90
CA SER A 111 -11.71 -31.06 11.98
C SER A 111 -11.07 -30.13 13.03
N GLY A 112 -10.93 -28.84 12.76
CA GLY A 112 -10.18 -27.89 13.59
C GLY A 112 -8.67 -28.12 13.61
N THR A 113 -8.14 -28.97 12.71
CA THR A 113 -6.71 -29.33 12.67
C THR A 113 -5.89 -28.49 11.71
N TYR A 114 -6.53 -27.88 10.72
CA TYR A 114 -5.88 -27.04 9.71
C TYR A 114 -6.54 -25.66 9.65
N SER A 115 -5.75 -24.67 9.23
CA SER A 115 -6.23 -23.35 8.88
C SER A 115 -5.59 -22.90 7.57
N ALA A 116 -6.28 -22.05 6.82
CA ALA A 116 -5.74 -21.48 5.60
C ALA A 116 -6.18 -20.03 5.37
N PHE A 117 -5.39 -19.29 4.61
CA PHE A 117 -5.80 -18.01 4.03
C PHE A 117 -5.46 -17.96 2.54
N ASN A 118 -6.23 -17.17 1.80
CA ASN A 118 -5.98 -16.91 0.38
C ASN A 118 -4.90 -15.82 0.27
N THR A 119 -3.80 -16.12 -0.43
CA THR A 119 -2.69 -15.17 -0.56
C THR A 119 -2.97 -14.03 -1.53
N GLY A 120 -3.98 -14.17 -2.41
CA GLY A 120 -4.23 -13.25 -3.52
C GLY A 120 -3.27 -13.42 -4.70
N LEU A 121 -2.27 -14.31 -4.60
CA LEU A 121 -1.34 -14.63 -5.68
C LEU A 121 -1.81 -15.87 -6.45
N ALA A 122 -1.35 -15.98 -7.68
CA ALA A 122 -1.57 -17.12 -8.54
C ALA A 122 -0.24 -17.70 -9.04
N THR A 123 -0.25 -18.96 -9.43
CA THR A 123 0.84 -19.60 -10.18
C THR A 123 0.90 -19.05 -11.61
N PRO A 124 1.97 -19.36 -12.39
CA PRO A 124 2.00 -19.00 -13.81
C PRO A 124 0.81 -19.56 -14.62
N GLN A 125 0.20 -20.66 -14.16
CA GLN A 125 -0.99 -21.29 -14.74
C GLN A 125 -2.30 -20.65 -14.23
N GLN A 126 -2.22 -19.51 -13.53
CA GLN A 126 -3.36 -18.78 -12.95
C GLN A 126 -4.13 -19.56 -11.88
N GLU A 127 -3.45 -20.49 -11.19
CA GLU A 127 -4.04 -21.20 -10.06
C GLU A 127 -3.80 -20.45 -8.74
N THR A 128 -4.84 -20.27 -7.92
CA THR A 128 -4.74 -19.56 -6.64
C THR A 128 -3.80 -20.27 -5.66
N ILE A 129 -2.94 -19.50 -5.01
CA ILE A 129 -2.04 -19.97 -3.96
C ILE A 129 -2.62 -19.63 -2.58
N TYR A 130 -2.61 -20.62 -1.68
CA TYR A 130 -3.05 -20.51 -0.29
C TYR A 130 -1.87 -20.71 0.67
N GLY A 131 -1.91 -20.06 1.82
CA GLY A 131 -1.04 -20.39 2.94
C GLY A 131 -1.72 -21.40 3.85
N LEU A 132 -1.12 -22.59 4.00
CA LEU A 132 -1.64 -23.67 4.84
C LEU A 132 -0.95 -23.70 6.20
N PHE A 133 -1.76 -23.82 7.25
CA PHE A 133 -1.30 -23.97 8.63
C PHE A 133 -1.90 -25.22 9.25
N ARG A 134 -1.16 -25.80 10.21
CA ARG A 134 -1.64 -26.88 11.06
C ARG A 134 -1.72 -26.42 12.51
N ARG A 135 -2.61 -27.00 13.29
CA ARG A 135 -2.70 -26.73 14.71
C ARG A 135 -1.38 -27.12 15.39
N ASN A 136 -0.84 -26.22 16.18
CA ASN A 136 0.40 -26.43 16.90
C ASN A 136 0.13 -27.26 18.16
N GLY A 137 0.95 -28.28 18.39
CA GLY A 137 0.83 -29.16 19.56
C GLY A 137 1.46 -28.58 20.84
N ARG A 138 2.17 -27.45 20.76
CA ARG A 138 2.82 -26.80 21.89
C ARG A 138 1.90 -25.74 22.50
N THR A 139 1.66 -25.84 23.81
CA THR A 139 0.75 -24.94 24.56
C THR A 139 1.29 -23.52 24.74
N ASP A 140 2.62 -23.35 24.80
CA ASP A 140 3.27 -22.05 25.04
C ASP A 140 3.73 -21.37 23.74
N SER A 141 2.98 -21.56 22.65
CA SER A 141 3.32 -21.01 21.33
C SER A 141 2.07 -20.63 20.55
N GLN A 142 2.26 -20.01 19.37
CA GLN A 142 1.16 -19.69 18.46
C GLN A 142 0.29 -20.92 18.21
N GLN A 143 -1.04 -20.72 18.17
CA GLN A 143 -2.03 -21.77 17.95
C GLN A 143 -1.78 -22.54 16.66
N TRP A 144 -1.26 -21.86 15.64
CA TRP A 144 -1.00 -22.41 14.33
C TRP A 144 0.51 -22.50 14.04
N ALA A 145 0.89 -23.42 13.17
CA ALA A 145 2.22 -23.49 12.61
C ALA A 145 2.11 -23.56 11.08
N PHE A 146 2.90 -22.74 10.39
CA PHE A 146 2.95 -22.74 8.93
C PHE A 146 3.44 -24.09 8.42
N VAL A 147 2.75 -24.63 7.43
CA VAL A 147 3.08 -25.90 6.79
C VAL A 147 3.81 -25.62 5.48
N ASN A 148 3.11 -25.01 4.52
CA ASN A 148 3.62 -24.67 3.19
C ASN A 148 2.64 -23.74 2.45
N TRP A 149 3.07 -23.28 1.28
CA TRP A 149 2.21 -22.72 0.25
C TRP A 149 1.64 -23.86 -0.59
N VAL A 150 0.37 -23.77 -0.94
CA VAL A 150 -0.35 -24.80 -1.70
C VAL A 150 -1.22 -24.20 -2.77
N GLU A 151 -1.26 -24.87 -3.91
CA GLU A 151 -2.20 -24.60 -5.01
C GLU A 151 -3.61 -25.05 -4.64
N ALA A 152 -4.63 -24.47 -5.30
CA ALA A 152 -6.03 -24.79 -5.08
C ALA A 152 -6.38 -26.28 -5.33
N SER A 153 -5.61 -26.94 -6.20
CA SER A 153 -5.73 -28.33 -6.65
C SER A 153 -4.89 -29.31 -5.84
N ASN A 154 -4.11 -28.82 -4.86
CA ASN A 154 -3.36 -29.70 -3.97
C ASN A 154 -4.31 -30.67 -3.25
N ARG A 155 -4.03 -31.98 -3.35
CA ARG A 155 -4.92 -33.04 -2.87
C ARG A 155 -5.27 -32.90 -1.38
N GLU A 156 -4.28 -32.67 -0.53
CA GLU A 156 -4.50 -32.50 0.91
C GLU A 156 -5.26 -31.21 1.21
N PHE A 157 -4.94 -30.11 0.52
CA PHE A 157 -5.67 -28.86 0.66
C PHE A 157 -7.15 -29.02 0.33
N MET A 158 -7.50 -29.72 -0.75
CA MET A 158 -8.89 -29.95 -1.14
C MET A 158 -9.66 -30.81 -0.14
N GLU A 159 -8.99 -31.76 0.53
CA GLU A 159 -9.57 -32.58 1.58
C GLU A 159 -9.90 -31.75 2.83
N TYR A 160 -8.99 -30.86 3.25
CA TYR A 160 -9.20 -30.00 4.42
C TYR A 160 -10.11 -28.80 4.13
N PHE A 161 -10.10 -28.29 2.89
CA PHE A 161 -10.79 -27.10 2.43
C PHE A 161 -11.53 -27.38 1.10
N PRO A 162 -12.67 -28.09 1.15
CA PRO A 162 -13.56 -28.22 -0.01
C PRO A 162 -14.04 -26.83 -0.47
N PRO A 163 -14.54 -26.67 -1.71
CA PRO A 163 -14.90 -25.36 -2.28
C PRO A 163 -15.76 -24.46 -1.40
N SER A 164 -16.67 -25.02 -0.59
CA SER A 164 -17.52 -24.28 0.34
C SER A 164 -16.80 -23.70 1.56
N LEU A 165 -15.61 -24.20 1.91
CA LEU A 165 -14.82 -23.80 3.07
C LEU A 165 -13.55 -23.04 2.69
N ARG A 166 -13.26 -22.88 1.39
CA ARG A 166 -12.03 -22.22 0.95
C ARG A 166 -12.02 -20.73 1.36
N PRO A 167 -10.89 -20.23 1.89
CA PRO A 167 -10.70 -18.81 2.15
C PRO A 167 -10.95 -17.97 0.89
N LYS A 168 -11.71 -16.88 1.03
CA LYS A 168 -12.01 -15.95 -0.07
C LYS A 168 -10.91 -14.91 -0.23
N PHE A 169 -10.83 -14.29 -1.42
CA PHE A 169 -9.97 -13.11 -1.64
C PHE A 169 -10.34 -11.97 -0.70
N VAL A 170 -9.32 -11.24 -0.24
CA VAL A 170 -9.52 -9.96 0.45
C VAL A 170 -10.06 -8.91 -0.52
N THR A 171 -10.81 -7.96 0.00
CA THR A 171 -11.35 -6.82 -0.76
C THR A 171 -10.93 -5.52 -0.08
N TYR A 172 -10.72 -4.43 -0.81
CA TYR A 172 -10.24 -3.17 -0.23
C TYR A 172 -11.30 -2.06 -0.19
N THR A 173 -12.32 -2.17 -1.02
CA THR A 173 -13.53 -1.33 -1.02
C THR A 173 -14.70 -2.16 -1.56
N ASP A 174 -15.92 -1.74 -1.22
CA ASP A 174 -17.16 -2.24 -1.81
C ASP A 174 -17.63 -1.37 -3.00
N ASP A 175 -17.05 -0.17 -3.17
CA ASP A 175 -17.32 0.73 -4.30
C ASP A 175 -16.11 0.79 -5.25
N PRO A 176 -16.19 0.20 -6.46
CA PRO A 176 -15.11 0.26 -7.45
C PRO A 176 -14.69 1.68 -7.84
N ALA A 177 -15.57 2.68 -7.65
CA ALA A 177 -15.23 4.08 -7.92
C ALA A 177 -14.10 4.60 -7.02
N ASP A 178 -13.85 4.00 -5.85
CA ASP A 178 -12.75 4.38 -4.97
C ASP A 178 -11.37 4.07 -5.56
N TYR A 179 -11.29 3.18 -6.55
CA TYR A 179 -10.03 2.87 -7.24
C TYR A 179 -9.67 3.88 -8.32
N VAL A 180 -10.58 4.80 -8.67
CA VAL A 180 -10.40 5.74 -9.78
C VAL A 180 -10.43 7.17 -9.26
N TYR A 181 -9.48 7.99 -9.71
CA TYR A 181 -9.47 9.40 -9.38
C TYR A 181 -10.58 10.16 -10.13
N ASP A 182 -11.50 10.77 -9.38
CA ASP A 182 -12.56 11.62 -9.94
C ASP A 182 -12.04 13.04 -10.19
N TRP A 183 -11.54 13.30 -11.41
CA TRP A 183 -10.95 14.58 -11.80
C TRP A 183 -11.90 15.79 -11.74
N ARG A 184 -13.21 15.56 -11.54
CA ARG A 184 -14.20 16.63 -11.37
C ARG A 184 -14.14 17.25 -9.97
N ARG A 185 -13.50 16.58 -9.02
CA ARG A 185 -13.31 17.05 -7.64
C ARG A 185 -12.01 17.83 -7.53
N GLU A 186 -12.05 18.93 -6.80
CA GLU A 186 -10.87 19.75 -6.54
C GLU A 186 -9.83 18.96 -5.73
N LEU A 187 -8.54 19.16 -6.03
CA LEU A 187 -7.45 18.64 -5.21
C LEU A 187 -6.89 19.75 -4.32
N VAL A 188 -7.07 19.62 -3.02
CA VAL A 188 -6.55 20.55 -2.02
C VAL A 188 -5.29 19.95 -1.38
N VAL A 189 -4.16 20.64 -1.54
CA VAL A 189 -2.85 20.21 -1.01
C VAL A 189 -2.25 21.29 -0.12
N ASN A 190 -1.90 20.93 1.10
CA ASN A 190 -1.12 21.82 1.97
C ASN A 190 0.38 21.63 1.68
N LEU A 191 0.91 22.46 0.79
CA LEU A 191 2.33 22.40 0.38
C LEU A 191 3.28 22.66 1.55
N ASP A 192 2.92 23.59 2.45
CA ASP A 192 3.73 23.91 3.64
C ASP A 192 3.86 22.70 4.58
N HIS A 193 2.77 21.94 4.76
CA HIS A 193 2.81 20.72 5.55
C HIS A 193 3.69 19.63 4.90
N ILE A 194 3.60 19.46 3.57
CA ILE A 194 4.40 18.44 2.86
C ILE A 194 5.89 18.76 2.92
N LEU A 195 6.26 20.05 2.83
CA LEU A 195 7.64 20.51 2.80
C LEU A 195 8.23 20.78 4.19
N ASN A 196 7.45 20.62 5.27
CA ASN A 196 7.94 20.82 6.62
C ASN A 196 8.95 19.70 6.99
N ASP A 197 10.17 20.08 7.33
CA ASP A 197 11.26 19.17 7.74
C ASP A 197 10.90 18.25 8.91
N GLU A 198 10.03 18.71 9.84
CA GLU A 198 9.57 17.90 10.97
C GLU A 198 8.81 16.63 10.53
N THR A 199 8.27 16.62 9.30
CA THR A 199 7.61 15.46 8.72
C THR A 199 8.57 14.41 8.16
N GLY A 200 9.86 14.76 8.00
CA GLY A 200 10.87 13.92 7.36
C GLY A 200 10.66 13.71 5.85
N ASN A 201 9.72 14.42 5.23
CA ASN A 201 9.43 14.25 3.80
C ASN A 201 10.52 14.83 2.90
N LEU A 202 11.20 15.90 3.33
CA LEU A 202 12.17 16.59 2.49
C LEU A 202 13.33 15.68 2.07
N GLU A 203 13.73 14.73 2.93
CA GLU A 203 14.74 13.72 2.59
C GLU A 203 14.40 12.88 1.36
N ARG A 204 13.10 12.76 1.02
CA ARG A 204 12.62 12.03 -0.16
C ARG A 204 12.74 12.83 -1.45
N PHE A 205 12.83 14.15 -1.37
CA PHE A 205 12.92 15.01 -2.54
C PHE A 205 14.28 14.87 -3.24
N PRO A 206 14.33 15.13 -4.56
CA PRO A 206 15.59 15.26 -5.28
C PRO A 206 16.57 16.21 -4.58
N GLU A 207 17.86 15.86 -4.61
CA GLU A 207 18.93 16.59 -3.91
C GLU A 207 18.92 18.09 -4.16
N MET A 208 18.73 18.51 -5.41
CA MET A 208 18.68 19.92 -5.79
C MET A 208 17.54 20.70 -5.14
N LEU A 209 16.45 20.02 -4.76
CA LEU A 209 15.28 20.63 -4.12
C LEU A 209 15.38 20.64 -2.60
N ARG A 210 16.14 19.72 -2.00
CA ARG A 210 16.29 19.58 -0.53
C ARG A 210 16.86 20.84 0.13
N ASN A 211 17.80 21.51 -0.53
CA ASN A 211 18.48 22.67 0.06
C ASN A 211 17.87 24.02 -0.37
N ASN A 212 16.75 24.03 -1.09
CA ASN A 212 16.11 25.25 -1.57
C ASN A 212 14.58 25.18 -1.41
N PRO A 213 14.04 25.59 -0.24
CA PRO A 213 12.61 25.48 0.07
C PRO A 213 11.71 26.22 -0.90
N TYR A 214 12.14 27.38 -1.41
CA TYR A 214 11.38 28.14 -2.40
C TYR A 214 11.25 27.38 -3.71
N LEU A 215 12.37 26.83 -4.21
CA LEU A 215 12.38 26.03 -5.43
C LEU A 215 11.58 24.73 -5.25
N ALA A 216 11.71 24.06 -4.10
CA ALA A 216 10.93 22.87 -3.76
C ALA A 216 9.43 23.16 -3.76
N ARG A 217 9.00 24.31 -3.22
CA ARG A 217 7.59 24.75 -3.25
C ARG A 217 7.09 24.97 -4.67
N MET A 218 7.85 25.65 -5.51
CA MET A 218 7.47 25.90 -6.90
C MET A 218 7.40 24.61 -7.71
N ALA A 219 8.40 23.73 -7.58
CA ALA A 219 8.43 22.43 -8.22
C ALA A 219 7.24 21.56 -7.76
N LEU A 220 6.99 21.47 -6.46
CA LEU A 220 5.87 20.68 -5.92
C LEU A 220 4.52 21.22 -6.40
N LYS A 221 4.31 22.54 -6.36
CA LYS A 221 3.07 23.15 -6.86
C LYS A 221 2.85 22.80 -8.34
N GLY A 222 3.86 23.02 -9.18
CA GLY A 222 3.79 22.72 -10.61
C GLY A 222 3.56 21.23 -10.89
N ALA A 223 4.21 20.35 -10.12
CA ALA A 223 4.02 18.90 -10.24
C ALA A 223 2.62 18.45 -9.84
N VAL A 224 2.01 19.04 -8.81
CA VAL A 224 0.62 18.78 -8.43
C VAL A 224 -0.33 19.18 -9.56
N ASP A 225 -0.18 20.40 -10.10
CA ASP A 225 -1.00 20.89 -11.21
C ASP A 225 -0.87 19.97 -12.44
N ALA A 226 0.36 19.58 -12.80
CA ALA A 226 0.64 18.66 -13.90
C ALA A 226 0.09 17.24 -13.65
N SER A 227 0.09 16.78 -12.40
CA SER A 227 -0.47 15.48 -12.02
C SER A 227 -1.98 15.43 -12.23
N VAL A 228 -2.70 16.49 -11.86
CA VAL A 228 -4.14 16.63 -12.09
C VAL A 228 -4.46 16.57 -13.59
N ASP A 229 -3.68 17.27 -14.41
CA ASP A 229 -3.80 17.18 -15.87
C ASP A 229 -3.55 15.77 -16.40
N ARG A 230 -2.55 15.06 -15.85
CA ARG A 230 -2.20 13.69 -16.24
C ARG A 230 -3.33 12.70 -15.94
N VAL A 231 -3.90 12.75 -14.73
CA VAL A 231 -5.01 11.85 -14.34
C VAL A 231 -6.31 12.17 -15.07
N ARG A 232 -6.51 13.43 -15.50
CA ARG A 232 -7.63 13.80 -16.37
C ARG A 232 -7.51 13.20 -17.77
N ARG A 233 -6.29 13.11 -18.31
CA ARG A 233 -6.02 12.50 -19.64
C ARG A 233 -6.03 10.97 -19.59
N ASN A 234 -5.61 10.38 -18.48
CA ASN A 234 -5.55 8.93 -18.30
C ASN A 234 -6.05 8.55 -16.89
N TYR A 235 -7.24 7.96 -16.83
CA TYR A 235 -7.85 7.52 -15.57
C TYR A 235 -7.04 6.46 -14.82
N LYS A 236 -6.12 5.77 -15.49
CA LYS A 236 -5.19 4.78 -14.89
C LYS A 236 -3.95 5.42 -14.28
N ALA A 237 -3.70 6.71 -14.49
CA ALA A 237 -2.48 7.36 -14.03
C ALA A 237 -2.44 7.53 -12.49
N ALA A 238 -3.61 7.59 -11.84
CA ALA A 238 -3.70 7.48 -10.40
C ALA A 238 -3.72 6.00 -10.01
N VAL A 239 -2.88 5.61 -9.05
CA VAL A 239 -2.75 4.21 -8.62
C VAL A 239 -3.37 4.04 -7.23
N PRO A 240 -4.32 3.11 -7.03
CA PRO A 240 -4.92 2.90 -5.72
C PRO A 240 -3.97 2.19 -4.75
N SER A 241 -4.12 2.50 -3.48
CA SER A 241 -3.42 1.87 -2.36
C SER A 241 -4.36 1.78 -1.16
N TRP A 242 -4.17 0.79 -0.28
CA TRP A 242 -4.96 0.66 0.94
C TRP A 242 -4.20 1.26 2.12
N TYR A 243 -4.91 2.03 2.95
CA TYR A 243 -4.36 2.60 4.17
C TYR A 243 -4.85 1.82 5.40
N PRO A 244 -4.01 0.96 6.01
CA PRO A 244 -4.46 0.05 7.06
C PRO A 244 -4.99 0.73 8.31
N THR A 245 -4.54 1.95 8.65
CA THR A 245 -4.95 2.61 9.89
C THR A 245 -6.43 3.03 9.86
N HIS A 246 -6.91 3.53 8.73
CA HIS A 246 -8.30 3.99 8.58
C HIS A 246 -9.16 3.02 7.76
N ASP A 247 -8.54 1.96 7.26
CA ASP A 247 -9.19 0.93 6.48
C ASP A 247 -9.83 1.43 5.17
N THR A 248 -9.24 2.45 4.57
CA THR A 248 -9.75 3.13 3.36
C THR A 248 -8.81 2.98 2.18
N VAL A 249 -9.35 3.02 0.97
CA VAL A 249 -8.56 3.22 -0.25
C VAL A 249 -8.10 4.69 -0.33
N GLN A 250 -6.85 4.87 -0.74
CA GLN A 250 -6.22 6.14 -1.10
C GLN A 250 -5.66 6.03 -2.50
N LEU A 251 -5.42 7.16 -3.16
CA LEU A 251 -4.85 7.19 -4.51
C LEU A 251 -3.46 7.84 -4.47
N LEU A 252 -2.59 7.34 -5.34
CA LEU A 252 -1.23 7.81 -5.54
C LEU A 252 -1.19 8.58 -6.86
N LEU A 253 -0.87 9.88 -6.79
CA LEU A 253 -0.72 10.76 -7.94
C LEU A 253 0.76 10.94 -8.28
N PRO A 254 1.20 10.71 -9.52
CA PRO A 254 2.61 10.84 -9.89
C PRO A 254 3.03 12.31 -9.87
N LEU A 255 4.17 12.61 -9.22
CA LEU A 255 4.77 13.94 -9.16
C LEU A 255 6.10 13.94 -9.92
N SER A 256 6.12 14.69 -11.02
CA SER A 256 7.29 14.98 -11.84
C SER A 256 7.86 16.34 -11.41
N LEU A 257 8.88 16.33 -10.55
CA LEU A 257 9.43 17.53 -9.92
C LEU A 257 10.55 18.16 -10.75
N GLN A 258 11.35 17.34 -11.44
CA GLN A 258 12.53 17.81 -12.18
C GLN A 258 12.32 17.84 -13.69
N SER A 259 11.64 16.84 -14.26
CA SER A 259 11.35 16.75 -15.68
C SER A 259 10.01 16.03 -15.92
N VAL A 260 9.36 16.31 -17.04
CA VAL A 260 8.01 15.78 -17.35
C VAL A 260 7.99 14.26 -17.57
N ASP A 261 9.12 13.67 -17.95
CA ASP A 261 9.23 12.25 -18.30
C ASP A 261 9.61 11.36 -17.10
N VAL A 262 9.97 11.96 -15.97
CA VAL A 262 10.41 11.25 -14.77
C VAL A 262 9.43 11.50 -13.63
N VAL A 263 8.99 10.44 -12.95
CA VAL A 263 8.22 10.55 -11.72
C VAL A 263 9.18 10.44 -10.55
N ASP A 264 9.34 11.53 -9.80
CA ASP A 264 10.26 11.61 -8.66
C ASP A 264 9.59 11.11 -7.38
N LEU A 265 8.33 11.51 -7.15
CA LEU A 265 7.55 11.19 -5.97
C LEU A 265 6.10 10.82 -6.34
N ALA A 266 5.35 10.29 -5.37
CA ALA A 266 3.91 10.10 -5.48
C ALA A 266 3.18 10.83 -4.35
N LEU A 267 2.17 11.65 -4.68
CA LEU A 267 1.29 12.29 -3.72
C LEU A 267 0.20 11.31 -3.28
N ILE A 268 0.06 11.10 -1.96
CA ILE A 268 -1.08 10.37 -1.40
C ILE A 268 -2.29 11.32 -1.32
N VAL A 269 -3.41 10.94 -1.92
CA VAL A 269 -4.67 11.65 -1.84
C VAL A 269 -5.80 10.76 -1.34
N SER A 270 -6.76 11.35 -0.62
CA SER A 270 -8.00 10.68 -0.23
C SER A 270 -9.19 11.55 -0.58
N ARG A 271 -10.31 10.93 -0.99
CA ARG A 271 -11.58 11.62 -1.18
C ARG A 271 -12.13 12.10 0.17
N GLN A 272 -12.60 13.34 0.23
CA GLN A 272 -13.15 14.02 1.40
C GLN A 272 -14.47 14.68 1.01
N GLY A 273 -15.51 13.87 0.84
CA GLY A 273 -16.75 14.35 0.23
C GLY A 273 -16.44 14.97 -1.14
N GLU A 274 -16.66 16.27 -1.28
CA GLU A 274 -16.61 17.05 -2.53
C GLU A 274 -15.22 17.29 -3.13
N PHE A 275 -14.15 17.07 -2.37
CA PHE A 275 -12.78 17.32 -2.83
C PHE A 275 -11.84 16.15 -2.49
N TYR A 276 -10.63 16.15 -3.06
CA TYR A 276 -9.53 15.30 -2.62
C TYR A 276 -8.58 16.09 -1.73
N ARG A 277 -8.14 15.48 -0.63
CA ARG A 277 -7.07 16.02 0.22
C ARG A 277 -5.76 15.32 -0.10
N GLY A 278 -4.73 16.10 -0.45
CA GLY A 278 -3.34 15.63 -0.47
C GLY A 278 -2.77 15.57 0.95
N HIS A 279 -2.20 14.42 1.33
CA HIS A 279 -1.71 14.18 2.69
C HIS A 279 -0.20 14.34 2.81
N THR A 280 0.54 13.61 1.98
CA THR A 280 2.00 13.51 2.06
C THR A 280 2.55 12.91 0.75
N VAL A 281 3.86 12.84 0.61
CA VAL A 281 4.54 12.29 -0.56
C VAL A 281 5.34 11.05 -0.23
N LEU A 282 5.35 10.08 -1.15
CA LEU A 282 6.12 8.85 -1.08
C LEU A 282 7.20 8.83 -2.16
N THR A 283 8.30 8.11 -1.90
CA THR A 283 9.19 7.71 -3.00
C THR A 283 8.46 6.72 -3.91
N THR A 284 8.88 6.60 -5.17
CA THR A 284 8.30 5.65 -6.13
C THR A 284 8.36 4.21 -5.63
N ALA A 285 9.43 3.82 -4.93
CA ALA A 285 9.55 2.49 -4.32
C ALA A 285 8.52 2.23 -3.20
N MET A 286 8.27 3.23 -2.34
CA MET A 286 7.23 3.14 -1.31
C MET A 286 5.83 3.09 -1.95
N ALA A 287 5.60 3.93 -2.95
CA ALA A 287 4.34 3.99 -3.69
C ALA A 287 4.02 2.65 -4.36
N TYR A 288 4.98 2.05 -5.06
CA TYR A 288 4.82 0.73 -5.67
C TYR A 288 4.50 -0.35 -4.63
N THR A 289 5.25 -0.37 -3.52
CA THR A 289 5.04 -1.35 -2.43
C THR A 289 3.62 -1.26 -1.84
N ASN A 290 3.07 -0.05 -1.71
CA ASN A 290 1.70 0.16 -1.22
C ASN A 290 0.64 -0.17 -2.27
N ALA A 291 0.89 0.18 -3.54
CA ALA A 291 -0.01 -0.12 -4.65
C ALA A 291 -0.13 -1.63 -4.91
N ARG A 292 0.99 -2.36 -4.83
CA ARG A 292 1.05 -3.80 -5.11
C ARG A 292 0.13 -4.62 -4.21
N LEU A 293 -0.25 -4.10 -3.03
CA LEU A 293 -1.25 -4.72 -2.16
C LEU A 293 -2.59 -4.96 -2.85
N LEU A 294 -3.00 -4.03 -3.72
CA LEU A 294 -4.29 -4.08 -4.41
C LEU A 294 -4.19 -4.82 -5.74
N ALA A 295 -3.21 -4.45 -6.55
CA ALA A 295 -2.97 -5.02 -7.86
C ALA A 295 -1.52 -4.80 -8.26
N ARG A 296 -0.98 -5.66 -9.14
CA ARG A 296 0.28 -5.39 -9.84
C ARG A 296 0.13 -4.09 -10.64
N PRO A 297 0.90 -3.03 -10.35
CA PRO A 297 0.90 -1.84 -11.19
C PRO A 297 1.48 -2.22 -12.56
N ASP A 298 0.76 -1.84 -13.61
CA ASP A 298 0.95 -2.23 -15.01
C ASP A 298 0.58 -3.69 -15.35
N SER A 299 -0.17 -3.84 -16.44
CA SER A 299 -0.69 -5.12 -16.91
C SER A 299 -0.43 -5.23 -18.41
N ASP A 300 0.46 -6.16 -18.77
CA ASP A 300 1.05 -6.30 -20.11
C ASP A 300 0.15 -7.05 -21.10
N TRP A 301 -1.11 -7.34 -20.78
CA TRP A 301 -1.92 -8.28 -21.56
C TRP A 301 -2.45 -7.70 -22.88
N LEU A 302 -2.66 -6.38 -22.97
CA LEU A 302 -3.16 -5.70 -24.17
C LEU A 302 -2.05 -4.84 -24.79
N GLN A 303 -1.14 -5.51 -25.48
CA GLN A 303 -0.08 -4.85 -26.25
C GLN A 303 -0.61 -4.36 -27.59
N PRO A 304 -0.09 -3.26 -28.15
CA PRO A 304 -0.32 -2.89 -29.53
C PRO A 304 0.24 -3.99 -30.44
N ALA A 305 -0.64 -4.85 -30.97
CA ALA A 305 -0.29 -5.82 -31.99
C ALA A 305 -0.51 -5.20 -33.38
N SER A 306 0.37 -5.52 -34.33
CA SER A 306 0.12 -5.27 -35.74
C SER A 306 -0.99 -6.21 -36.24
N GLU A 307 -1.77 -5.82 -37.25
CA GLU A 307 -2.83 -6.68 -37.82
C GLU A 307 -2.27 -8.03 -38.34
N GLU A 308 -0.97 -8.09 -38.64
CA GLU A 308 -0.26 -9.30 -39.07
C GLU A 308 -0.02 -10.31 -37.93
N GLU A 309 -0.02 -9.87 -36.67
CA GLU A 309 0.11 -10.72 -35.47
C GLU A 309 -1.24 -11.28 -34.99
N ALA A 310 -2.34 -10.94 -35.65
CA ALA A 310 -3.70 -11.37 -35.29
C ALA A 310 -4.09 -12.76 -35.84
N VAL A 311 -3.13 -13.59 -36.26
CA VAL A 311 -3.35 -14.92 -36.88
C VAL A 311 -3.06 -16.06 -35.91
#